data_AF-A0A2S4W8K0-F1
#
_entry.id   AF-A0A2S4W8K0-F1
#
_cell.length_a   1.000
_cell.length_b   1.000
_cell.length_c   1.000
_cell.angle_alpha   90.00
_cell.angle_beta   90.00
_cell.angle_gamma   90.00
#
_symmetry.space_group_name_H-M   'P 1'
#
loop_
_entity.id
_entity.type
_entity.pdbx_description
1 polymer ?
#
loop_
_entity_poly.entity_id
_entity_poly.type
_entity_poly.pdbx_seq_one_letter_code
_entity_poly.pdbx_strand_id
1 'polypeptide(L)'
;MIQWIVGSEFNLIQLTWEYHSRCLNYELESVWKFMTNTTNEETEIETGTVAIRNESVLQLIQPILPIFKLSRLFFSKLSEREMTNKQDLDKLLFTRISSRQLTILYELYAIVYCDMREIVSNLLQKTYMRTPDGQIDTEELGRTIKLLETRFESPLSIISSHFLPLVNSTPLGSSAQDYYRDWLATWSILFSLAIQQFKDALHLYSFNLS
;
A
#
# COMPACT_ATOMS: atom_id res chain seq x y z
N MET A 1 17.32 1.34 27.73
CA MET A 1 18.54 1.23 26.90
C MET A 1 18.11 1.42 25.45
N ILE A 2 18.54 2.52 24.83
CA ILE A 2 17.96 3.01 23.56
C ILE A 2 18.48 2.14 22.41
N GLN A 3 17.59 1.38 21.75
CA GLN A 3 17.93 0.51 20.59
C GLN A 3 18.58 1.27 19.41
N TRP A 4 18.58 2.60 19.43
CA TRP A 4 19.12 3.50 18.40
C TRP A 4 20.65 3.43 18.25
N ILE A 5 21.38 2.89 19.23
CA ILE A 5 22.86 2.88 19.20
C ILE A 5 23.42 1.57 18.61
N VAL A 6 22.61 0.53 18.42
CA VAL A 6 23.11 -0.83 18.09
C VAL A 6 22.48 -1.45 16.83
N GLY A 7 21.41 -0.87 16.29
CA GLY A 7 20.83 -1.30 15.00
C GLY A 7 21.31 -0.43 13.85
N SER A 8 21.51 -1.00 12.67
CA SER A 8 21.69 -0.17 11.48
C SER A 8 20.43 0.70 11.24
N GLU A 9 20.59 1.82 10.54
CA GLU A 9 19.52 2.74 10.19
C GLU A 9 18.33 2.05 9.48
N PHE A 10 18.59 0.97 8.75
CA PHE A 10 17.54 0.20 8.08
C PHE A 10 16.78 -0.75 9.00
N ASN A 11 17.45 -1.32 10.02
CA ASN A 11 16.73 -2.08 11.06
C ASN A 11 15.71 -1.19 11.78
N LEU A 12 16.06 0.08 12.02
CA LEU A 12 15.14 1.04 12.64
C LEU A 12 13.94 1.34 11.72
N ILE A 13 14.16 1.44 10.41
CA ILE A 13 13.09 1.59 9.42
C ILE A 13 12.18 0.35 9.39
N GLN A 14 12.73 -0.86 9.34
CA GLN A 14 11.95 -2.09 9.35
C GLN A 14 11.14 -2.28 10.63
N LEU A 15 11.73 -1.98 11.80
CA LEU A 15 11.01 -1.98 13.08
C LEU A 15 9.85 -0.98 13.08
N THR A 16 10.04 0.17 12.43
CA THR A 16 8.98 1.17 12.24
C THR A 16 7.87 0.58 11.37
N TRP A 17 8.19 -0.06 10.25
CA TRP A 17 7.19 -0.67 9.37
C TRP A 17 6.42 -1.82 10.05
N GLU A 18 7.11 -2.68 10.80
CA GLU A 18 6.51 -3.79 11.55
C GLU A 18 5.53 -3.28 12.62
N TYR A 19 5.95 -2.30 13.41
CA TYR A 19 5.12 -1.69 14.46
C TYR A 19 3.80 -1.16 13.89
N HIS A 20 3.88 -0.48 12.75
CA HIS A 20 2.71 0.19 12.22
C HIS A 20 1.78 -0.72 11.42
N SER A 21 2.22 -1.89 10.94
CA SER A 21 1.46 -2.85 10.10
C SER A 21 -0.01 -3.10 10.50
N ARG A 22 -0.35 -2.94 11.79
CA ARG A 22 -1.72 -2.98 12.32
C ARG A 22 -2.65 -1.90 11.73
N CYS A 23 -2.12 -0.72 11.39
CA CYS A 23 -2.92 0.38 10.84
C CYS A 23 -3.41 0.09 9.42
N LEU A 24 -2.59 -0.51 8.55
CA LEU A 24 -3.03 -0.94 7.22
C LEU A 24 -4.09 -2.05 7.30
N ASN A 25 -4.03 -2.91 8.32
CA ASN A 25 -5.05 -3.93 8.53
C ASN A 25 -6.42 -3.33 8.85
N TYR A 26 -6.46 -2.24 9.63
CA TYR A 26 -7.70 -1.55 9.96
C TYR A 26 -8.43 -1.02 8.71
N GLU A 27 -7.69 -0.41 7.78
CA GLU A 27 -8.28 0.11 6.53
C GLU A 27 -8.74 -1.05 5.62
N LEU A 28 -7.96 -2.13 5.53
CA LEU A 28 -8.35 -3.35 4.82
C LEU A 28 -9.62 -3.99 5.40
N GLU A 29 -9.73 -4.09 6.72
CA GLU A 29 -10.90 -4.62 7.41
C GLU A 29 -12.13 -3.73 7.19
N SER A 30 -11.94 -2.41 7.17
CA SER A 30 -13.02 -1.45 6.89
C SER A 30 -13.58 -1.64 5.49
N VAL A 31 -12.72 -1.77 4.47
CA VAL A 31 -13.10 -2.08 3.10
C VAL A 31 -13.80 -3.43 3.01
N TRP A 32 -13.25 -4.46 3.64
CA TRP A 32 -13.83 -5.81 3.63
C TRP A 32 -15.23 -5.83 4.24
N LYS A 33 -15.40 -5.20 5.41
CA LYS A 33 -16.67 -5.13 6.13
C LYS A 33 -17.74 -4.41 5.30
N PHE A 34 -17.37 -3.33 4.61
CA PHE A 34 -18.29 -2.63 3.71
C PHE A 34 -18.79 -3.55 2.60
N MET A 35 -17.88 -4.26 1.92
CA MET A 35 -18.25 -5.20 0.86
C MET A 35 -19.20 -6.29 1.38
N THR A 36 -18.89 -6.91 2.52
CA THR A 36 -19.73 -7.99 3.07
C THR A 36 -21.11 -7.52 3.53
N ASN A 37 -21.21 -6.29 4.06
CA ASN A 37 -22.48 -5.76 4.51
C ASN A 37 -23.40 -5.41 3.33
N THR A 38 -22.84 -4.80 2.29
CA THR A 38 -23.59 -4.41 1.09
C THR A 38 -24.18 -5.64 0.38
N THR A 39 -23.41 -6.73 0.26
CA THR A 39 -23.90 -7.99 -0.34
C THR A 39 -25.04 -8.64 0.46
N ASN A 40 -25.11 -8.43 1.78
CA ASN A 40 -26.16 -9.01 2.62
C ASN A 40 -27.44 -8.14 2.61
N GLU A 41 -27.30 -6.81 2.52
CA GLU A 41 -28.42 -5.85 2.53
C GLU A 41 -29.22 -5.84 1.21
N GLU A 42 -28.63 -6.26 0.09
CA GLU A 42 -29.31 -6.44 -1.21
C GLU A 42 -30.49 -7.44 -1.20
N THR A 43 -30.72 -8.14 -0.08
CA THR A 43 -31.85 -9.07 0.10
C THR A 43 -33.15 -8.41 0.61
N GLU A 44 -33.12 -7.15 1.06
CA GLU A 44 -34.31 -6.43 1.55
C GLU A 44 -34.70 -5.26 0.63
N ILE A 45 -35.63 -5.51 -0.32
CA ILE A 45 -36.39 -4.56 -1.17
C ILE A 45 -35.87 -3.11 -1.18
N GLU A 46 -34.68 -2.88 -1.74
CA GLU A 46 -34.18 -1.53 -2.00
C GLU A 46 -34.75 -1.02 -3.34
N THR A 47 -35.14 0.25 -3.40
CA THR A 47 -35.56 0.91 -4.65
C THR A 47 -34.45 0.83 -5.70
N GLY A 48 -34.78 0.62 -6.99
CA GLY A 48 -33.79 0.36 -8.04
C GLY A 48 -32.63 1.38 -8.15
N THR A 49 -32.85 2.65 -7.82
CA THR A 49 -31.80 3.69 -7.83
C THR A 49 -30.74 3.51 -6.72
N VAL A 50 -31.13 2.95 -5.57
CA VAL A 50 -30.22 2.69 -4.44
C VAL A 50 -29.36 1.46 -4.74
N ALA A 51 -29.97 0.40 -5.28
CA ALA A 51 -29.27 -0.80 -5.70
C ALA A 51 -28.18 -0.52 -6.76
N ILE A 52 -28.49 0.28 -7.80
CA ILE A 52 -27.52 0.66 -8.85
C ILE A 52 -26.35 1.47 -8.26
N ARG A 53 -26.62 2.36 -7.29
CA ARG A 53 -25.58 3.14 -6.62
C ARG A 53 -24.65 2.24 -5.81
N ASN A 54 -25.20 1.31 -5.04
CA ASN A 54 -24.43 0.36 -4.24
C ASN A 54 -23.56 -0.54 -5.13
N GLU A 55 -24.11 -1.06 -6.22
CA GLU A 55 -23.36 -1.88 -7.19
C GLU A 55 -22.21 -1.09 -7.83
N SER A 56 -22.45 0.16 -8.25
CA SER A 56 -21.41 1.02 -8.84
C SER A 56 -20.29 1.34 -7.86
N VAL A 57 -20.63 1.52 -6.57
CA VAL A 57 -19.64 1.72 -5.50
C VAL A 57 -18.87 0.43 -5.21
N LEU A 58 -19.51 -0.73 -5.23
CA LEU A 58 -18.84 -2.02 -5.07
C LEU A 58 -17.83 -2.27 -6.20
N GLN A 59 -18.16 -1.93 -7.43
CA GLN A 59 -17.25 -2.01 -8.58
C GLN A 59 -16.01 -1.13 -8.41
N LEU A 60 -16.15 0.00 -7.71
CA LEU A 60 -15.02 0.90 -7.40
C LEU A 60 -14.18 0.39 -6.22
N ILE A 61 -14.82 -0.22 -5.22
CA ILE A 61 -14.13 -0.72 -4.02
C ILE A 61 -13.39 -2.02 -4.30
N GLN A 62 -13.91 -2.93 -5.13
CA GLN A 62 -13.27 -4.20 -5.42
C GLN A 62 -11.78 -4.08 -5.86
N PRO A 63 -11.41 -3.19 -6.79
CA PRO A 63 -10.00 -3.01 -7.20
C PRO A 63 -9.12 -2.32 -6.14
N ILE A 64 -9.68 -1.75 -5.06
CA ILE A 64 -8.87 -1.17 -3.98
C ILE A 64 -8.20 -2.23 -3.10
N LEU A 65 -8.85 -3.39 -2.95
CA LEU A 65 -8.36 -4.46 -2.09
C LEU A 65 -6.96 -4.96 -2.51
N PRO A 66 -6.71 -5.27 -3.80
CA PRO A 66 -5.38 -5.62 -4.26
C PRO A 66 -4.33 -4.55 -3.97
N ILE A 67 -4.64 -3.26 -4.17
CA ILE A 67 -3.73 -2.15 -3.88
C ILE A 67 -3.33 -2.18 -2.40
N PHE A 68 -4.31 -2.28 -1.50
CA PHE A 68 -4.06 -2.26 -0.07
C PHE A 68 -3.28 -3.48 0.41
N LYS A 69 -3.64 -4.67 -0.11
CA LYS A 69 -2.94 -5.92 0.17
C LYS A 69 -1.50 -5.87 -0.31
N LEU A 70 -1.25 -5.32 -1.49
CA LEU A 70 0.09 -5.21 -2.07
C LEU A 70 0.94 -4.21 -1.30
N SER A 71 0.43 -3.03 -0.92
CA SER A 71 1.19 -2.12 -0.06
C SER A 71 1.51 -2.75 1.29
N ARG A 72 0.57 -3.47 1.92
CA ARG A 72 0.86 -4.22 3.16
C ARG A 72 1.93 -5.28 2.94
N LEU A 73 1.81 -6.04 1.85
CA LEU A 73 2.76 -7.08 1.49
C LEU A 73 4.15 -6.51 1.27
N PHE A 74 4.26 -5.31 0.69
CA PHE A 74 5.52 -4.60 0.51
C PHE A 74 6.27 -4.42 1.84
N PHE A 75 5.60 -3.79 2.81
CA PHE A 75 6.19 -3.55 4.13
C PHE A 75 6.45 -4.86 4.87
N SER A 76 5.52 -5.81 4.81
CA SER A 76 5.67 -7.11 5.48
C SER A 76 6.89 -7.86 4.96
N LYS A 77 7.04 -7.97 3.63
CA LYS A 77 8.13 -8.70 3.01
C LYS A 77 9.48 -8.06 3.24
N LEU A 78 9.56 -6.74 3.16
CA LEU A 78 10.81 -6.04 3.40
C LEU A 78 11.17 -5.92 4.88
N SER A 79 10.23 -6.19 5.79
CA SER A 79 10.50 -6.30 7.23
C SER A 79 10.92 -7.72 7.64
N GLU A 80 10.87 -8.70 6.73
CA GLU A 80 11.36 -10.05 7.04
C GLU A 80 12.86 -10.02 7.32
N ARG A 81 13.26 -10.67 8.42
CA ARG A 81 14.68 -10.77 8.83
C ARG A 81 15.57 -11.40 7.76
N GLU A 82 14.99 -12.19 6.86
CA GLU A 82 15.71 -12.82 5.75
C GLU A 82 16.22 -11.81 4.72
N MET A 83 15.59 -10.64 4.59
CA MET A 83 16.09 -9.52 3.77
C MET A 83 17.34 -8.86 4.41
N THR A 84 17.57 -9.09 5.70
CA THR A 84 18.47 -8.29 6.53
C THR A 84 19.18 -9.14 7.56
N ASN A 85 20.21 -9.86 7.13
CA ASN A 85 21.13 -10.40 8.13
C ASN A 85 21.89 -9.22 8.79
N LYS A 86 22.11 -9.31 10.11
CA LYS A 86 22.69 -8.22 10.89
C LYS A 86 24.10 -7.84 10.40
N GLN A 87 24.86 -8.80 9.88
CA GLN A 87 26.23 -8.60 9.38
C GLN A 87 26.29 -7.81 8.07
N ASP A 88 25.33 -7.99 7.17
CA ASP A 88 25.19 -7.26 5.91
C ASP A 88 24.60 -5.87 6.16
N LEU A 89 23.85 -5.74 7.24
CA LEU A 89 23.34 -4.46 7.68
C LEU A 89 24.39 -3.57 8.35
N ASP A 90 25.36 -4.17 9.03
CA ASP A 90 26.53 -3.43 9.54
C ASP A 90 27.40 -2.92 8.36
N LYS A 91 27.34 -3.54 7.18
CA LYS A 91 27.95 -3.00 5.95
C LYS A 91 27.22 -1.76 5.41
N LEU A 92 25.91 -1.60 5.68
CA LEU A 92 25.16 -0.39 5.30
C LEU A 92 25.60 0.83 6.08
N LEU A 93 26.10 0.66 7.32
CA LEU A 93 26.67 1.76 8.10
C LEU A 93 27.88 2.40 7.40
N PHE A 94 28.48 1.70 6.43
CA PHE A 94 29.60 2.16 5.62
C PHE A 94 29.22 2.53 4.17
N THR A 95 27.94 2.39 3.77
CA THR A 95 27.50 2.76 2.42
C THR A 95 26.89 4.16 2.35
N ARG A 96 27.09 4.80 1.20
CA ARG A 96 26.71 6.18 0.83
C ARG A 96 25.19 6.39 0.71
N ILE A 97 24.34 5.85 1.58
CA ILE A 97 22.93 6.25 1.61
C ILE A 97 22.86 7.64 2.25
N SER A 98 22.25 8.60 1.55
CA SER A 98 22.05 9.93 2.12
C SER A 98 20.95 9.91 3.19
N SER A 99 21.06 10.78 4.20
CA SER A 99 20.01 10.93 5.22
C SER A 99 18.63 11.20 4.59
N ARG A 100 18.60 11.92 3.46
CA ARG A 100 17.37 12.15 2.69
C ARG A 100 16.73 10.86 2.17
N GLN A 101 17.52 9.93 1.65
CA GLN A 101 17.00 8.63 1.17
C GLN A 101 16.49 7.77 2.33
N LEU A 102 17.15 7.83 3.49
CA LEU A 102 16.66 7.15 4.68
C LEU A 102 15.35 7.74 5.19
N THR A 103 15.22 9.06 5.20
CA THR A 103 13.97 9.75 5.56
C THR A 103 12.82 9.31 4.65
N ILE A 104 13.05 9.20 3.35
CA ILE A 104 12.03 8.72 2.39
C ILE A 104 11.52 7.32 2.79
N LEU A 105 12.41 6.39 3.12
CA LEU A 105 12.03 5.04 3.54
C LEU A 105 11.34 5.03 4.91
N TYR A 106 11.84 5.83 5.85
CA TYR A 106 11.29 5.94 7.20
C TYR A 106 9.84 6.45 7.19
N GLU A 107 9.58 7.52 6.43
CA GLU A 107 8.25 8.17 6.36
C GLU A 107 7.26 7.43 5.47
N LEU A 108 7.74 6.57 4.56
CA LEU A 108 6.93 5.91 3.54
C LEU A 108 5.67 5.26 4.11
N TYR A 109 5.82 4.51 5.21
CA TYR A 109 4.70 3.80 5.82
C TYR A 109 3.59 4.77 6.24
N ALA A 110 3.96 5.82 6.98
CA ALA A 110 2.99 6.77 7.52
C ALA A 110 2.25 7.50 6.39
N ILE A 111 2.97 7.88 5.34
CA ILE A 111 2.41 8.54 4.16
C ILE A 111 1.44 7.60 3.43
N VAL A 112 1.84 6.35 3.18
CA VAL A 112 0.97 5.35 2.53
C VAL A 112 -0.28 5.07 3.36
N TYR A 113 -0.15 4.99 4.68
CA TYR A 113 -1.29 4.83 5.58
C TYR A 113 -2.27 6.02 5.48
N CYS A 114 -1.76 7.25 5.45
CA CYS A 114 -2.59 8.44 5.27
C CYS A 114 -3.33 8.42 3.93
N ASP A 115 -2.63 8.12 2.83
CA ASP A 115 -3.22 8.03 1.49
C ASP A 115 -4.35 6.96 1.46
N MET A 116 -4.14 5.81 2.11
CA MET A 116 -5.16 4.76 2.22
C MET A 116 -6.36 5.17 3.05
N ARG A 117 -6.14 5.82 4.19
CA ARG A 117 -7.24 6.33 5.02
C ARG A 117 -8.07 7.34 4.23
N GLU A 118 -7.43 8.25 3.49
CA GLU A 118 -8.12 9.24 2.66
C GLU A 118 -9.00 8.57 1.59
N ILE A 119 -8.47 7.53 0.93
CA ILE A 119 -9.23 6.68 0.00
C ILE A 119 -10.45 6.06 0.69
N VAL A 120 -10.26 5.40 1.84
CA VAL A 120 -11.36 4.77 2.59
C VAL A 120 -12.38 5.80 3.05
N SER A 121 -11.93 6.96 3.51
CA SER A 121 -12.81 8.05 3.95
C SER A 121 -13.70 8.55 2.81
N ASN A 122 -13.12 8.75 1.62
CA ASN A 122 -13.87 9.18 0.43
C ASN A 122 -14.87 8.11 -0.02
N LEU A 123 -14.46 6.84 -0.03
CA LEU A 123 -15.29 5.70 -0.46
C LEU A 123 -16.40 5.34 0.53
N LEU A 124 -16.11 5.32 1.84
CA LEU A 124 -16.99 4.75 2.86
C LEU A 124 -17.71 5.80 3.70
N GLN A 125 -17.08 6.92 4.04
CA GLN A 125 -17.71 7.88 4.96
C GLN A 125 -18.90 8.60 4.29
N LYS A 126 -18.84 8.78 2.97
CA LYS A 126 -19.92 9.36 2.16
C LYS A 126 -21.07 8.38 1.90
N THR A 127 -20.83 7.06 1.95
CA THR A 127 -21.87 6.04 1.77
C THR A 127 -22.66 5.79 3.07
N TYR A 128 -22.01 5.80 4.24
CA TYR A 128 -22.70 5.64 5.53
C TYR A 128 -23.59 6.82 5.93
N MET A 129 -23.28 8.05 5.51
CA MET A 129 -23.99 9.25 5.95
C MET A 129 -25.31 9.52 5.19
N ARG A 130 -25.62 8.78 4.11
CA ARG A 130 -26.83 8.96 3.25
C ARG A 130 -27.18 10.44 2.97
N THR A 131 -26.18 11.32 2.86
CA THR A 131 -26.43 12.74 2.58
C THR A 131 -26.79 12.92 1.10
N PRO A 132 -27.77 13.77 0.76
CA PRO A 132 -28.12 14.08 -0.63
C PRO A 132 -26.93 14.56 -1.49
N ASP A 133 -25.96 15.23 -0.85
CA ASP A 133 -24.71 15.73 -1.46
C ASP A 133 -23.53 14.73 -1.38
N GLY A 134 -23.77 13.48 -0.95
CA GLY A 134 -22.76 12.46 -0.66
C GLY A 134 -22.17 11.76 -1.88
N GLN A 135 -21.84 12.49 -2.94
CA GLN A 135 -21.16 11.90 -4.11
C GLN A 135 -19.67 11.64 -3.81
N ILE A 136 -19.19 10.48 -4.24
CA ILE A 136 -17.77 10.14 -4.24
C ILE A 136 -17.05 11.22 -5.05
N ASP A 137 -16.00 11.80 -4.45
CA ASP A 137 -15.19 12.78 -5.16
C ASP A 137 -14.18 12.02 -6.00
N THR A 138 -14.54 11.80 -7.26
CA THR A 138 -13.74 10.99 -8.19
C THR A 138 -12.43 11.67 -8.57
N GLU A 139 -12.39 13.00 -8.59
CA GLU A 139 -11.16 13.74 -8.89
C GLU A 139 -10.16 13.56 -7.73
N GLU A 140 -10.61 13.78 -6.50
CA GLU A 140 -9.78 13.63 -5.31
C GLU A 140 -9.30 12.19 -5.13
N LEU A 141 -10.18 11.23 -5.38
CA LEU A 141 -9.85 9.82 -5.32
C LEU A 141 -8.81 9.42 -6.37
N GLY A 142 -8.95 9.93 -7.60
CA GLY A 142 -7.98 9.75 -8.67
C GLY A 142 -6.62 10.35 -8.33
N ARG A 143 -6.61 11.56 -7.74
CA ARG A 143 -5.39 12.24 -7.26
C ARG A 143 -4.69 11.42 -6.19
N THR A 144 -5.43 10.95 -5.18
CA THR A 144 -4.87 10.21 -4.04
C THR A 144 -4.28 8.87 -4.48
N ILE A 145 -4.95 8.17 -5.39
CA ILE A 145 -4.43 6.92 -5.99
C ILE A 145 -3.16 7.17 -6.80
N LYS A 146 -3.10 8.27 -7.55
CA LYS A 146 -1.90 8.63 -8.29
C LYS A 146 -0.74 8.95 -7.34
N LEU A 147 -1.01 9.64 -6.23
CA LEU A 147 0.01 9.89 -5.21
C LEU A 147 0.51 8.57 -4.62
N LEU A 148 -0.40 7.69 -4.20
CA LEU A 148 -0.07 6.38 -3.66
C LEU A 148 0.83 5.57 -4.60
N GLU A 149 0.55 5.57 -5.91
CA GLU A 149 1.39 4.97 -6.94
C GLU A 149 2.83 5.54 -6.90
N THR A 150 2.95 6.87 -6.94
CA THR A 150 4.25 7.54 -6.96
C THR A 150 5.05 7.41 -5.65
N ARG A 151 4.39 7.16 -4.50
CA ARG A 151 5.07 6.99 -3.20
C ARG A 151 6.07 5.84 -3.22
N PHE A 152 5.84 4.81 -4.04
CA PHE A 152 6.72 3.63 -4.09
C PHE A 152 7.89 3.77 -5.05
N GLU A 153 7.89 4.75 -5.98
CA GLU A 153 8.94 4.88 -7.01
C GLU A 153 10.33 5.10 -6.39
N SER A 154 10.47 6.09 -5.51
CA SER A 154 11.75 6.39 -4.86
C SER A 154 12.19 5.29 -3.89
N PRO A 155 11.33 4.76 -3.00
CA PRO A 155 11.65 3.61 -2.17
C PRO A 155 12.11 2.39 -2.96
N LEU A 156 11.42 2.01 -4.03
CA LEU A 156 11.81 0.89 -4.89
C LEU A 156 13.20 1.09 -5.48
N SER A 157 13.49 2.30 -5.95
CA SER A 157 14.81 2.66 -6.46
C SER A 157 15.88 2.52 -5.39
N ILE A 158 15.66 3.08 -4.20
CA ILE A 158 16.59 3.03 -3.07
C ILE A 158 16.83 1.57 -2.63
N ILE A 159 15.78 0.78 -2.48
CA ILE A 159 15.84 -0.63 -2.09
C ILE A 159 16.64 -1.44 -3.13
N SER A 160 16.33 -1.25 -4.40
CA SER A 160 17.01 -1.97 -5.49
C SER A 160 18.49 -1.58 -5.63
N SER A 161 18.83 -0.30 -5.43
CA SER A 161 20.20 0.19 -5.63
C SER A 161 21.12 0.00 -4.42
N HIS A 162 20.58 0.04 -3.21
CA HIS A 162 21.40 0.05 -1.99
C HIS A 162 21.24 -1.17 -1.11
N PHE A 163 20.03 -1.74 -1.04
CA PHE A 163 19.72 -2.83 -0.11
C PHE A 163 19.84 -4.20 -0.79
N LEU A 164 19.25 -4.34 -1.97
CA LEU A 164 19.27 -5.59 -2.74
C LEU A 164 20.69 -6.13 -3.01
N PRO A 165 21.71 -5.31 -3.37
CA PRO A 165 23.07 -5.81 -3.56
C PRO A 165 23.72 -6.42 -2.32
N LEU A 166 23.18 -6.14 -1.14
CA LEU A 166 23.74 -6.58 0.13
C LEU A 166 23.16 -7.91 0.61
N VAL A 167 21.99 -8.31 0.10
CA VAL A 167 21.24 -9.53 0.48
C VAL A 167 22.03 -10.83 0.24
N ASN A 168 23.20 -10.77 -0.42
CA ASN A 168 23.97 -11.93 -0.86
C ASN A 168 25.46 -11.89 -0.51
N SER A 169 25.91 -11.15 0.50
CA SER A 169 27.36 -11.13 0.80
C SER A 169 27.87 -12.37 1.58
N THR A 170 27.34 -13.56 1.29
CA THR A 170 27.87 -14.85 1.75
C THR A 170 28.56 -15.59 0.59
N PRO A 171 29.54 -16.48 0.86
CA PRO A 171 30.44 -17.06 -0.16
C PRO A 171 29.78 -17.93 -1.24
N LEU A 172 28.46 -18.16 -1.17
CA LEU A 172 27.70 -19.04 -2.06
C LEU A 172 26.72 -18.29 -2.99
N GLY A 173 26.97 -16.99 -3.20
CA GLY A 173 26.04 -16.00 -3.77
C GLY A 173 25.22 -16.42 -4.99
N SER A 174 23.92 -16.09 -4.94
CA SER A 174 23.01 -15.71 -6.06
C SER A 174 21.54 -15.89 -5.65
N SER A 175 21.18 -16.89 -4.85
CA SER A 175 19.77 -17.28 -4.66
C SER A 175 18.86 -16.25 -3.96
N ALA A 176 19.29 -15.57 -2.89
CA ALA A 176 18.40 -14.67 -2.14
C ALA A 176 18.22 -13.32 -2.85
N GLN A 177 19.29 -12.71 -3.36
CA GLN A 177 19.18 -11.49 -4.17
C GLN A 177 18.34 -11.70 -5.43
N ASP A 178 18.50 -12.82 -6.13
CA ASP A 178 17.69 -13.13 -7.32
C ASP A 178 16.22 -13.25 -6.93
N TYR A 179 15.93 -13.95 -5.83
CA TYR A 179 14.58 -14.07 -5.29
C TYR A 179 13.95 -12.69 -4.98
N TYR A 180 14.64 -11.82 -4.23
CA TYR A 180 14.09 -10.51 -3.85
C TYR A 180 13.97 -9.57 -5.04
N ARG A 181 14.88 -9.66 -6.02
CA ARG A 181 14.77 -8.89 -7.27
C ARG A 181 13.51 -9.30 -8.03
N ASP A 182 13.30 -10.59 -8.23
CA ASP A 182 12.18 -11.12 -9.00
C ASP A 182 10.85 -10.86 -8.26
N TRP A 183 10.87 -10.94 -6.92
CA TRP A 183 9.74 -10.56 -6.09
C TRP A 183 9.40 -9.07 -6.19
N LEU A 184 10.39 -8.17 -6.11
CA LEU A 184 10.16 -6.72 -6.27
C LEU A 184 9.60 -6.38 -7.66
N ALA A 185 10.13 -7.02 -8.70
CA ALA A 185 9.64 -6.85 -10.06
C ALA A 185 8.18 -7.32 -10.20
N THR A 186 7.88 -8.52 -9.69
CA THR A 186 6.52 -9.08 -9.69
C THR A 186 5.56 -8.19 -8.91
N TRP A 187 5.97 -7.74 -7.72
CA TRP A 187 5.17 -6.83 -6.89
C TRP A 187 4.86 -5.53 -7.63
N SER A 188 5.85 -4.91 -8.28
CA SER A 188 5.68 -3.66 -9.02
C SER A 188 4.69 -3.79 -10.19
N ILE A 189 4.76 -4.91 -10.92
CA ILE A 189 3.81 -5.24 -11.99
C ILE A 189 2.40 -5.39 -11.44
N LEU A 190 2.23 -6.20 -10.39
CA LEU A 190 0.92 -6.44 -9.77
C LEU A 190 0.32 -5.15 -9.19
N PHE A 191 1.15 -4.30 -8.58
CA PHE A 191 0.72 -3.05 -7.99
C PHE A 191 0.28 -2.06 -9.06
N SER A 192 1.08 -1.90 -10.12
CA SER A 192 0.72 -1.05 -11.27
C SER A 192 -0.57 -1.53 -11.93
N LEU A 193 -0.74 -2.85 -12.11
CA LEU A 193 -1.97 -3.43 -12.66
C LEU A 193 -3.19 -3.11 -11.78
N ALA A 194 -3.07 -3.27 -10.47
CA ALA A 194 -4.16 -2.96 -9.54
C ALA A 194 -4.55 -1.47 -9.57
N ILE A 195 -3.55 -0.58 -9.65
CA ILE A 195 -3.77 0.87 -9.81
C ILE A 195 -4.53 1.17 -11.12
N GLN A 196 -4.16 0.54 -12.22
CA GLN A 196 -4.87 0.74 -13.50
C GLN A 196 -6.30 0.23 -13.45
N GLN A 197 -6.52 -0.97 -12.91
CA GLN A 197 -7.88 -1.51 -12.72
C GLN A 197 -8.76 -0.57 -11.89
N PHE A 198 -8.20 0.05 -10.85
CA PHE A 198 -8.92 1.04 -10.06
C PHE A 198 -9.23 2.31 -10.86
N LYS A 199 -8.26 2.83 -11.62
CA LYS A 199 -8.46 4.01 -12.49
C LYS A 199 -9.54 3.76 -13.54
N ASP A 200 -9.57 2.57 -14.13
CA ASP A 200 -10.60 2.18 -15.10
C ASP A 200 -11.99 2.13 -14.44
N ALA A 201 -12.10 1.52 -13.26
CA ALA A 201 -13.34 1.49 -12.49
C ALA A 201 -13.81 2.90 -12.11
N LEU A 202 -12.89 3.78 -11.73
CA LEU A 202 -13.18 5.18 -11.39
C LEU A 202 -13.71 5.97 -12.60
N HIS A 203 -13.13 5.74 -13.78
CA HIS A 203 -13.59 6.36 -15.03
C HIS A 203 -14.99 5.86 -15.43
N LEU A 204 -15.27 4.56 -15.27
CA LEU A 204 -16.61 4.02 -15.52
C LEU A 204 -17.63 4.59 -14.54
N TYR A 205 -17.27 4.71 -13.26
CA TYR A 205 -18.13 5.30 -12.24
C TYR A 205 -18.47 6.76 -12.54
N SER A 206 -17.48 7.58 -12.93
CA SER A 206 -17.74 8.99 -13.26
C SER A 206 -18.60 9.15 -14.51
N PHE A 207 -18.41 8.31 -15.53
CA PHE A 207 -19.21 8.31 -16.76
C PHE A 207 -20.68 7.93 -16.50
N ASN A 208 -20.94 6.99 -15.58
CA ASN A 208 -22.31 6.57 -15.25
C ASN A 208 -23.08 7.61 -14.42
N LEU A 209 -22.40 8.64 -13.89
CA LEU A 209 -23.00 9.73 -13.11
C LEU A 209 -23.24 11.01 -13.92
N SER A 210 -22.64 11.15 -15.11
CA SER A 210 -22.78 12.30 -16.03
C SER A 210 -23.94 12.13 -17.00
#